data_AF-A0A6S7DGQ7-F1
#
_entry.id   AF-A0A6S7DGQ7-F1
#
_cell.length_a   1.000
_cell.length_b   1.000
_cell.length_c   1.000
_cell.angle_alpha   90.00
_cell.angle_beta   90.00
_cell.angle_gamma   90.00
#
_symmetry.space_group_name_H-M   'P 1'
#
loop_
_entity.id
_entity.type
_entity.pdbx_description
1 polymer ?
#
loop_
_entity_poly.entity_id
_entity_poly.type
_entity_poly.pdbx_seq_one_letter_code
_entity_poly.pdbx_strand_id
1 'polypeptide(L)'
;MTGKALAGSWKRALCTGLMGASLYGGAQAAEPDMEAGRALFVNATPACALCHTLDDAQSSGAIGPKLDEIKPDAARVETAIRNGIGQMPAYTTLSDKEIEVLAAYVAKATGAQ
;
A
#
# COMPACT_ATOMS: atom_id res chain seq x y z
N MET A 1 8.85 -0.79 56.80
CA MET A 1 8.17 0.52 56.90
C MET A 1 6.93 0.43 55.99
N THR A 2 5.79 -0.09 56.47
CA THR A 2 4.66 0.68 57.05
C THR A 2 4.30 1.89 56.18
N GLY A 3 3.12 2.05 55.59
CA GLY A 3 1.86 1.31 55.63
C GLY A 3 0.71 2.23 55.14
N LYS A 4 -0.43 1.61 54.79
CA LYS A 4 -1.83 2.13 54.70
C LYS A 4 -2.12 3.27 53.70
N ALA A 5 -2.90 3.07 52.63
CA ALA A 5 -4.34 2.77 52.52
C ALA A 5 -5.27 3.95 52.85
N LEU A 6 -6.23 4.22 51.95
CA LEU A 6 -7.68 4.53 52.13
C LEU A 6 -8.21 4.97 50.74
N ALA A 7 -8.94 4.16 49.97
CA ALA A 7 -10.33 3.69 50.11
C ALA A 7 -11.40 4.73 49.70
N GLY A 8 -12.25 4.32 48.74
CA GLY A 8 -13.49 4.98 48.31
C GLY A 8 -13.90 4.50 46.90
N SER A 9 -14.39 3.27 46.70
CA SER A 9 -15.78 2.81 46.91
C SER A 9 -16.86 3.70 46.30
N TRP A 10 -17.18 3.51 45.01
CA TRP A 10 -18.53 3.77 44.50
C TRP A 10 -19.06 2.57 43.72
N LYS A 11 -19.80 1.73 44.47
CA LYS A 11 -21.00 0.97 44.12
C LYS A 11 -21.08 0.31 42.72
N ARG A 12 -21.10 -1.02 42.83
CA ARG A 12 -21.58 -2.05 41.89
C ARG A 12 -22.77 -1.64 41.04
N ALA A 13 -22.71 -1.96 39.76
CA ALA A 13 -23.85 -2.47 39.00
C ALA A 13 -23.42 -3.77 38.33
N LEU A 14 -23.92 -4.90 38.85
CA LEU A 14 -23.93 -6.17 38.14
C LEU A 14 -24.92 -6.02 36.99
N CYS A 15 -24.42 -6.11 35.76
CA CYS A 15 -25.22 -6.59 34.64
C CYS A 15 -24.54 -7.85 34.12
N THR A 16 -24.98 -8.99 34.66
CA THR A 16 -24.90 -10.28 33.99
C THR A 16 -25.66 -10.15 32.67
N GLY A 17 -24.92 -10.01 31.57
CA GLY A 17 -25.43 -9.98 30.21
C GLY A 17 -24.53 -10.83 29.32
N LEU A 18 -25.12 -11.89 28.79
CA LEU A 18 -24.52 -12.86 27.89
C LEU A 18 -23.84 -12.23 26.67
N MET A 19 -22.69 -12.82 26.32
CA MET A 19 -22.33 -13.25 24.95
C MET A 19 -22.51 -12.22 23.82
N GLY A 20 -21.39 -11.65 23.42
CA GLY A 20 -21.27 -10.88 22.18
C GLY A 20 -19.80 -10.66 21.84
N ALA A 21 -19.08 -11.73 21.51
CA ALA A 21 -17.76 -11.61 20.90
C ALA A 21 -17.94 -10.92 19.54
N SER A 22 -17.74 -9.60 19.50
CA SER A 22 -17.62 -8.83 18.27
C SER A 22 -16.38 -9.30 17.52
N LEU A 23 -16.57 -10.28 16.64
CA LEU A 23 -15.64 -10.63 15.58
C LEU A 23 -15.72 -9.58 14.48
N TYR A 24 -15.24 -8.37 14.75
CA TYR A 24 -14.84 -7.44 13.69
C TYR A 24 -13.39 -7.74 13.31
N GLY A 25 -13.20 -8.89 12.67
CA GLY A 25 -11.99 -9.15 11.88
C GLY A 25 -12.07 -8.35 10.60
N GLY A 26 -11.80 -7.04 10.67
CA GLY A 26 -11.51 -6.28 9.47
C GLY A 26 -10.27 -6.87 8.83
N ALA A 27 -10.36 -7.29 7.57
CA ALA A 27 -9.19 -7.68 6.79
C ALA A 27 -8.29 -6.45 6.69
N GLN A 28 -7.29 -6.36 7.56
CA GLN A 28 -6.23 -5.38 7.42
C GLN A 28 -5.49 -5.81 6.15
N ALA A 29 -5.71 -5.10 5.04
CA ALA A 29 -4.88 -5.26 3.87
C ALA A 29 -3.42 -5.08 4.33
N ALA A 30 -2.55 -6.04 3.98
CA ALA A 30 -1.14 -5.92 4.29
C ALA A 30 -0.61 -4.63 3.67
N GLU A 31 0.17 -3.86 4.43
CA GLU A 31 0.81 -2.65 3.89
C GLU A 31 1.73 -3.04 2.72
N PRO A 32 1.78 -2.22 1.64
CA PRO A 32 2.67 -2.48 0.51
C PRO A 32 4.14 -2.54 0.93
N ASP A 33 4.88 -3.47 0.32
CA ASP A 33 6.35 -3.51 0.44
C ASP A 33 6.95 -2.41 -0.44
N MET A 34 7.15 -1.24 0.17
CA MET A 34 7.63 -0.04 -0.52
C MET A 34 9.07 -0.18 -1.02
N GLU A 35 9.91 -0.96 -0.33
CA GLU A 35 11.31 -1.15 -0.73
C GLU A 35 11.38 -2.06 -1.96
N ALA A 36 10.70 -3.21 -1.93
CA ALA A 36 10.65 -4.13 -3.07
C ALA A 36 9.99 -3.48 -4.29
N GLY A 37 8.90 -2.73 -4.08
CA GLY A 37 8.22 -2.00 -5.15
C GLY A 37 9.07 -0.91 -5.79
N ARG A 38 9.79 -0.12 -4.97
CA ARG A 38 10.77 0.86 -5.48
C ARG A 38 11.86 0.16 -6.29
N ALA A 39 12.39 -0.96 -5.79
CA ALA A 39 13.43 -1.72 -6.48
C ALA A 39 12.95 -2.21 -7.85
N LEU A 40 11.72 -2.72 -7.96
CA LEU A 40 11.13 -3.09 -9.24
C LEU A 40 10.95 -1.88 -10.15
N PHE A 41 10.47 -0.75 -9.62
CA PHE A 41 10.26 0.47 -10.39
C PHE A 41 11.54 0.99 -11.08
N VAL A 42 12.69 0.86 -10.40
CA VAL A 42 13.99 1.34 -10.93
C VAL A 42 14.76 0.28 -11.73
N ASN A 43 14.48 -1.01 -11.53
CA ASN A 43 15.28 -2.12 -12.13
C ASN A 43 14.51 -2.98 -13.14
N ALA A 44 13.20 -2.83 -13.28
CA ALA A 44 12.46 -3.51 -14.35
C ALA A 44 13.07 -3.18 -15.72
N THR A 45 12.81 -4.00 -16.74
CA THR A 45 13.38 -3.78 -18.08
C THR A 45 12.25 -3.61 -19.10
N PRO A 46 12.05 -2.40 -19.65
CA PRO A 46 12.74 -1.14 -19.30
C PRO A 46 12.39 -0.65 -17.89
N ALA A 47 13.23 0.19 -17.28
CA ALA A 47 12.93 0.71 -15.95
C ALA A 47 11.80 1.73 -16.02
N CYS A 48 10.83 1.65 -15.10
CA CYS A 48 9.68 2.56 -15.07
C CYS A 48 10.14 4.01 -14.91
N ALA A 49 11.19 4.22 -14.11
CA ALA A 49 11.83 5.51 -13.84
C ALA A 49 12.36 6.23 -15.10
N LEU A 50 12.69 5.50 -16.17
CA LEU A 50 13.14 6.11 -17.43
C LEU A 50 12.01 6.87 -18.13
N CYS A 51 10.77 6.42 -17.97
CA CYS A 51 9.62 6.96 -18.67
C CYS A 51 8.77 7.86 -17.79
N HIS A 52 8.67 7.58 -16.48
CA HIS A 52 7.73 8.22 -15.59
C HIS A 52 8.41 9.09 -14.52
N THR A 53 7.75 10.20 -14.18
CA THR A 53 8.04 10.97 -12.95
C THR A 53 7.33 10.28 -11.78
N LEU A 54 8.07 10.04 -10.72
CA LEU A 54 7.59 9.56 -9.42
C LEU A 54 8.53 10.09 -8.33
N ASP A 55 8.08 11.07 -7.56
CA ASP A 55 8.91 11.78 -6.56
C ASP A 55 9.50 10.83 -5.52
N ASP A 56 8.70 9.86 -5.06
CA ASP A 56 9.14 8.85 -4.10
C ASP A 56 10.35 8.05 -4.63
N ALA A 57 10.34 7.68 -5.92
CA ALA A 57 11.45 7.00 -6.59
C ALA A 57 12.58 7.94 -7.03
N GLN A 58 12.46 9.24 -6.78
CA GLN A 58 13.36 10.29 -7.28
C GLN A 58 13.53 10.23 -8.81
N SER A 59 12.48 9.84 -9.54
CA SER A 59 12.51 9.74 -11.00
C SER A 59 11.85 10.94 -11.67
N SER A 60 12.40 11.36 -12.81
CA SER A 60 11.92 12.52 -13.58
C SER A 60 11.66 12.19 -15.04
N GLY A 61 11.32 10.93 -15.37
CA GLY A 61 10.97 10.52 -16.72
C GLY A 61 9.77 11.32 -17.25
N ALA A 62 9.80 11.69 -18.53
CA ALA A 62 8.81 12.56 -19.17
C ALA A 62 8.24 11.99 -20.48
N ILE A 63 8.44 10.69 -20.73
CA ILE A 63 7.87 9.99 -21.89
C ILE A 63 6.42 9.58 -21.57
N GLY A 64 6.21 9.00 -20.38
CA GLY A 64 4.90 8.68 -19.84
C GLY A 64 4.34 9.82 -18.98
N PRO A 65 3.07 9.70 -18.54
CA PRO A 65 2.47 10.64 -17.60
C PRO A 65 3.25 10.67 -16.27
N LYS A 66 3.20 11.82 -15.60
CA LYS A 66 3.68 12.01 -14.23
C LYS A 66 2.77 11.25 -13.27
N LEU A 67 3.30 10.25 -12.57
CA LEU A 67 2.49 9.37 -11.74
C LEU A 67 1.95 10.10 -10.50
N ASP A 68 2.71 11.03 -9.94
CA ASP A 68 2.28 11.88 -8.82
C ASP A 68 1.06 12.75 -9.14
N GLU A 69 0.84 13.07 -10.43
CA GLU A 69 -0.31 13.86 -10.87
C GLU A 69 -1.53 12.99 -11.14
N ILE A 70 -1.36 11.85 -11.81
CA ILE A 70 -2.48 11.00 -12.23
C ILE A 70 -2.93 9.99 -11.18
N LYS A 71 -2.09 9.72 -10.16
CA LYS A 71 -2.39 8.89 -8.97
C LYS A 71 -3.18 7.62 -9.27
N PRO A 72 -2.65 6.72 -10.12
CA PRO A 72 -3.38 5.53 -10.53
C PRO A 72 -3.50 4.56 -9.35
N ASP A 73 -4.67 3.95 -9.18
CA ASP A 73 -4.83 2.82 -8.26
C ASP A 73 -4.01 1.59 -8.73
N ALA A 74 -3.84 0.62 -7.84
CA ALA A 74 -3.05 -0.58 -8.13
C ALA A 74 -3.61 -1.37 -9.32
N ALA A 75 -4.94 -1.55 -9.41
CA ALA A 75 -5.56 -2.32 -10.49
C ALA A 75 -5.29 -1.72 -11.88
N ARG A 76 -5.32 -0.39 -11.98
CA ARG A 76 -4.97 0.35 -13.19
C ARG A 76 -3.50 0.17 -13.53
N VAL A 77 -2.61 0.22 -12.55
CA VAL A 77 -1.17 0.00 -12.75
C VAL A 77 -0.91 -1.44 -13.24
N GLU A 78 -1.50 -2.45 -12.61
CA GLU A 78 -1.37 -3.85 -13.04
C GLU A 78 -1.84 -4.05 -14.47
N THR A 79 -3.00 -3.48 -14.81
CA THR A 79 -3.57 -3.57 -16.17
C THR A 79 -2.61 -2.96 -17.20
N ALA A 80 -2.01 -1.81 -16.90
CA ALA A 80 -1.05 -1.16 -17.77
C ALA A 80 0.26 -1.96 -17.91
N ILE A 81 0.79 -2.51 -16.82
CA ILE A 81 2.01 -3.33 -16.84
C ILE A 81 1.80 -4.62 -17.65
N ARG A 82 0.66 -5.29 -17.47
CA ARG A 82 0.35 -6.57 -18.12
C ARG A 82 0.07 -6.43 -19.61
N ASN A 83 -0.67 -5.40 -19.99
CA ASN A 83 -1.16 -5.26 -21.36
C ASN A 83 -0.35 -4.28 -22.20
N GLY A 84 0.45 -3.42 -21.56
CA GLY A 84 0.98 -2.22 -22.19
C GLY A 84 -0.13 -1.19 -22.45
N ILE A 85 0.28 0.05 -22.75
CA ILE A 85 -0.63 1.13 -23.16
C ILE A 85 0.12 2.18 -23.98
N GLY A 86 -0.30 2.39 -25.22
CA GLY A 86 0.37 3.31 -26.14
C GLY A 86 1.84 2.92 -26.36
N GLN A 87 2.76 3.78 -25.95
CA GLN A 87 4.21 3.53 -26.05
C GLN A 87 4.77 2.71 -24.88
N MET A 88 4.00 2.51 -23.80
CA MET A 88 4.41 1.68 -22.66
C MET A 88 4.29 0.20 -23.06
N PRO A 89 5.38 -0.58 -23.09
CA PRO A 89 5.32 -2.00 -23.43
C PRO A 89 4.65 -2.81 -22.32
N ALA A 90 4.11 -3.97 -22.69
CA ALA A 90 3.76 -5.01 -21.72
C ALA A 90 5.03 -5.62 -21.11
N TYR A 91 5.02 -5.89 -19.80
CA TYR A 91 6.12 -6.55 -19.11
C TYR A 91 5.86 -8.04 -19.01
N THR A 92 6.62 -8.83 -19.76
CA THR A 92 6.48 -10.29 -19.83
C THR A 92 7.49 -11.03 -18.95
N THR A 93 8.46 -10.32 -18.38
CA THR A 93 9.53 -10.88 -17.53
C THR A 93 9.24 -10.77 -16.03
N LEU A 94 8.27 -9.94 -15.65
CA LEU A 94 7.82 -9.84 -14.25
C LEU A 94 6.83 -10.96 -13.95
N SER A 95 7.00 -11.59 -12.79
CA SER A 95 6.02 -12.51 -12.23
C SER A 95 4.77 -11.77 -11.77
N ASP A 96 3.66 -12.50 -11.61
CA ASP A 96 2.42 -11.92 -11.07
C ASP A 96 2.63 -11.24 -9.72
N LYS A 97 3.48 -11.82 -8.87
CA LYS A 97 3.75 -11.26 -7.55
C LYS A 97 4.53 -9.96 -7.62
N GLU A 98 5.50 -9.87 -8.52
CA GLU A 98 6.25 -8.63 -8.74
C GLU A 98 5.34 -7.54 -9.30
N ILE A 99 4.41 -7.89 -10.20
CA ILE A 99 3.42 -6.95 -10.73
C ILE A 99 2.53 -6.40 -9.62
N GLU A 100 2.00 -7.26 -8.73
CA GLU A 100 1.22 -6.83 -7.57
C GLU A 100 2.01 -5.88 -6.65
N VAL A 101 3.27 -6.22 -6.34
CA VAL A 101 4.14 -5.41 -5.47
C VAL A 101 4.43 -4.05 -6.10
N LEU A 102 4.78 -4.04 -7.39
CA LEU A 102 5.06 -2.81 -8.14
C LEU A 102 3.81 -1.92 -8.23
N ALA A 103 2.64 -2.51 -8.49
CA ALA A 103 1.39 -1.77 -8.60
C ALA A 103 0.94 -1.17 -7.26
N ALA A 104 1.00 -1.95 -6.19
CA ALA A 104 0.70 -1.47 -4.84
C ALA A 104 1.65 -0.34 -4.42
N TYR A 105 2.94 -0.47 -4.75
CA TYR A 105 3.94 0.57 -4.52
C TYR A 105 3.61 1.87 -5.27
N VAL A 106 3.31 1.83 -6.57
CA VAL A 106 2.98 3.04 -7.34
C VAL A 106 1.72 3.74 -6.79
N ALA A 107 0.69 2.97 -6.46
CA ALA A 107 -0.53 3.51 -5.88
C ALA A 107 -0.27 4.19 -4.52
N LYS A 108 0.49 3.53 -3.64
CA LYS A 108 0.85 4.07 -2.32
C LYS A 108 1.75 5.29 -2.42
N ALA A 109 2.78 5.24 -3.27
CA ALA A 109 3.75 6.32 -3.46
C ALA A 109 3.09 7.61 -3.96
N THR A 110 2.09 7.48 -4.84
CA THR A 110 1.36 8.63 -5.40
C THR A 110 0.20 9.12 -4.52
N GLY A 111 -0.13 8.38 -3.46
CA GLY A 111 -1.26 8.66 -2.58
C GLY A 111 -2.63 8.41 -3.23
N ALA A 112 -2.71 7.45 -4.16
CA ALA A 112 -3.96 6.97 -4.73
C ALA A 112 -4.86 6.34 -3.65
N GLN A 113 -6.18 6.44 -3.84
CA GLN A 113 -7.21 5.92 -2.93
C GLN A 113 -7.91 4.72 -3.54
#